data_AF-A0A1J4W6K6-F1
#
_entry.id   AF-A0A1J4W6K6-F1
#
_cell.length_a   1.000
_cell.length_b   1.000
_cell.length_c   1.000
_cell.angle_alpha   90.00
_cell.angle_beta   90.00
_cell.angle_gamma   90.00
#
_symmetry.space_group_name_H-M   'P 1'
#
loop_
_entity.id
_entity.type
_entity.pdbx_description
1 polymer ?
#
loop_
_entity_poly.entity_id
_entity_poly.type
_entity_poly.pdbx_seq_one_letter_code
_entity_poly.pdbx_strand_id
1 'polypeptide(L)'
;MNTKFKRHQEVRLLISPVADDIEPYADPPKKIEAGMTGKINLVLPNGRYHVEVIEDGETIAYVAMDEDQLELIGETVPDNHDEEVEDWA
;
A
#
# COMPACT_ATOMS: atom_id res chain seq x y z
N MET A 1 9.45 0.20 -16.19
CA MET A 1 8.77 1.20 -15.34
C MET A 1 9.44 1.17 -13.99
N ASN A 2 9.93 2.32 -13.50
CA ASN A 2 10.46 2.44 -12.15
C ASN A 2 9.31 2.99 -11.29
N THR A 3 8.70 2.16 -10.44
CA THR A 3 7.58 2.56 -9.58
C THR A 3 8.13 3.00 -8.23
N LYS A 4 7.64 4.11 -7.67
CA LYS A 4 8.10 4.60 -6.35
C LYS A 4 7.79 3.63 -5.22
N PHE A 5 6.65 2.95 -5.31
CA PHE A 5 6.25 1.94 -4.34
C PHE A 5 6.29 0.52 -4.93
N LYS A 6 6.54 -0.47 -4.07
CA LYS A 6 6.50 -1.89 -4.36
C LYS A 6 5.28 -2.53 -3.72
N ARG A 7 4.87 -3.67 -4.27
CA ARG A 7 3.84 -4.52 -3.68
C ARG A 7 4.20 -4.84 -2.22
N HIS A 8 3.17 -4.86 -1.38
CA HIS A 8 3.21 -5.08 0.07
C HIS A 8 3.85 -4.00 0.93
N GLN A 9 4.23 -2.85 0.35
CA GLN A 9 4.66 -1.72 1.16
C GLN A 9 3.48 -1.02 1.83
N GLU A 10 3.68 -0.62 3.08
CA GLU A 10 2.70 0.15 3.85
C GLU A 10 2.76 1.62 3.45
N VAL A 11 1.60 2.19 3.16
CA VAL A 11 1.43 3.57 2.72
C VAL A 11 0.32 4.26 3.48
N ARG A 12 0.48 5.57 3.65
CA ARG A 12 -0.54 6.47 4.18
C ARG A 12 -1.16 7.24 3.04
N LEU A 13 -2.48 7.34 3.07
CA LEU A 13 -3.24 8.15 2.14
C LEU A 13 -3.09 9.62 2.52
N LEU A 14 -2.56 10.45 1.62
CA LEU A 14 -2.42 11.90 1.86
C LEU A 14 -3.71 12.67 1.60
N ILE A 15 -4.60 12.11 0.78
CA ILE A 15 -5.91 12.67 0.47
C ILE A 15 -7.01 11.61 0.62
N SER A 16 -8.25 12.05 0.79
CA SER A 16 -9.40 11.17 0.75
C SER A 16 -9.68 10.76 -0.70
N PRO A 17 -9.83 9.46 -0.99
CA PRO A 17 -10.15 8.97 -2.34
C PRO A 17 -11.55 9.43 -2.76
N VAL A 18 -11.74 9.59 -4.07
CA VAL A 18 -13.07 9.84 -4.66
C VAL A 18 -13.88 8.55 -4.68
N ALA A 19 -15.21 8.66 -4.64
CA ALA A 19 -16.09 7.50 -4.52
C ALA A 19 -15.92 6.46 -5.65
N ASP A 20 -15.63 6.89 -6.87
CA ASP A 20 -15.39 6.00 -8.03
C ASP A 20 -14.12 5.16 -7.89
N ASP A 21 -13.18 5.58 -7.05
CA ASP A 21 -11.92 4.87 -6.81
C ASP A 21 -11.94 3.99 -5.56
N ILE A 22 -13.08 3.93 -4.85
CA ILE A 22 -13.27 3.12 -3.65
C ILE A 22 -14.04 1.85 -3.99
N GLU A 23 -13.39 0.71 -3.76
CA GLU A 23 -14.00 -0.61 -3.78
C GLU A 23 -14.27 -1.06 -2.33
N PRO A 24 -15.51 -0.91 -1.81
CA PRO A 24 -15.81 -1.29 -0.45
C PRO A 24 -15.69 -2.81 -0.26
N TYR A 25 -15.02 -3.22 0.81
CA TYR A 25 -14.88 -4.63 1.18
C TYR A 25 -15.69 -4.97 2.44
N ALA A 26 -15.76 -4.06 3.40
CA ALA A 26 -16.56 -4.22 4.62
C ALA A 26 -18.06 -4.08 4.37
N ASP A 27 -18.85 -4.84 5.13
CA ASP A 27 -20.31 -4.69 5.24
C ASP A 27 -20.68 -4.34 6.70
N PRO A 28 -21.19 -3.13 7.00
CA PRO A 28 -21.51 -2.06 6.06
C PRO A 28 -20.26 -1.33 5.51
N PRO A 29 -20.37 -0.67 4.34
CA PRO A 29 -19.27 0.10 3.77
C PRO A 29 -18.76 1.18 4.72
N LYS A 30 -17.45 1.18 4.96
CA LYS A 30 -16.78 2.21 5.76
C LYS A 30 -16.28 3.35 4.87
N LYS A 31 -16.27 4.56 5.44
CA LYS A 31 -15.76 5.75 4.76
C LYS A 31 -14.24 5.74 4.81
N ILE A 32 -13.59 5.96 3.66
CA ILE A 32 -12.13 6.09 3.56
C ILE A 32 -11.73 7.56 3.55
N GLU A 33 -10.80 7.93 4.43
CA GLU A 33 -10.38 9.33 4.63
C GLU A 33 -8.85 9.48 4.57
N ALA A 34 -8.39 10.71 4.29
CA ALA A 34 -6.99 11.08 4.39
C ALA A 34 -6.41 10.75 5.78
N GLY A 35 -5.17 10.29 5.82
CA GLY A 35 -4.49 9.85 7.04
C GLY A 35 -4.66 8.36 7.35
N MET A 36 -5.61 7.66 6.71
CA MET A 36 -5.71 6.21 6.82
C MET A 36 -4.48 5.51 6.24
N THR A 37 -4.19 4.34 6.79
CA THR A 37 -3.06 3.50 6.41
C THR A 37 -3.54 2.31 5.60
N GLY A 38 -2.72 1.90 4.65
CA GLY A 38 -3.00 0.73 3.83
C GLY A 38 -1.73 0.13 3.28
N LYS A 39 -1.90 -0.87 2.43
CA LYS A 39 -0.82 -1.65 1.86
C LYS A 39 -0.96 -1.70 0.35
N ILE A 40 0.14 -1.52 -0.38
CA ILE A 40 0.12 -1.67 -1.84
C ILE A 40 -0.20 -3.12 -2.19
N ASN A 41 -1.39 -3.37 -2.74
CA ASN A 41 -1.78 -4.69 -3.21
C ASN A 41 -1.16 -4.96 -4.58
N LEU A 42 -1.30 -4.01 -5.52
CA LEU A 42 -0.74 -4.10 -6.87
C LEU A 42 -0.60 -2.73 -7.53
N VAL A 43 0.24 -2.64 -8.56
CA VAL A 43 0.35 -1.45 -9.42
C VAL A 43 -0.47 -1.72 -10.68
N LEU A 44 -1.44 -0.86 -10.96
CA LEU A 44 -2.32 -0.97 -12.11
C LEU A 44 -1.58 -0.59 -13.41
N PRO A 45 -1.98 -1.11 -14.58
CA PRO A 45 -1.34 -0.78 -15.86
C PRO A 45 -1.38 0.70 -16.24
N ASN A 46 -2.31 1.47 -15.66
CA ASN A 46 -2.43 2.92 -15.83
C ASN A 46 -1.43 3.72 -14.97
N GLY A 47 -0.60 3.04 -14.15
CA GLY A 47 0.37 3.67 -13.25
C GLY A 47 -0.18 4.03 -11.86
N ARG A 48 -1.47 3.79 -11.60
CA ARG A 48 -2.07 3.98 -10.27
C ARG A 48 -1.77 2.80 -9.36
N TYR A 49 -1.83 3.06 -8.06
CA TYR A 49 -1.58 2.07 -7.03
C TYR A 49 -2.91 1.61 -6.45
N HIS A 50 -3.10 0.29 -6.41
CA HIS A 50 -4.22 -0.34 -5.74
C HIS A 50 -3.82 -0.60 -4.28
N VAL A 51 -4.42 0.16 -3.36
CA VAL A 51 -4.09 0.16 -1.95
C VAL A 51 -5.19 -0.56 -1.18
N GLU A 52 -4.79 -1.55 -0.40
CA GLU A 52 -5.63 -2.23 0.57
C GLU A 52 -5.68 -1.39 1.85
N VAL A 53 -6.84 -0.82 2.18
CA VAL A 53 -7.01 -0.03 3.41
C VAL A 53 -7.38 -0.97 4.55
N ILE A 54 -6.59 -0.94 5.62
CA ILE A 54 -6.72 -1.85 6.76
C ILE A 54 -7.05 -1.01 8.00
N GLU A 55 -8.10 -1.41 8.72
CA GLU A 55 -8.52 -0.80 9.98
C GLU A 55 -8.75 -1.92 11.00
N ASP A 56 -8.20 -1.79 12.21
CA ASP A 56 -8.28 -2.81 13.26
C ASP A 56 -7.82 -4.23 12.83
N GLY A 57 -6.92 -4.30 11.84
CA GLY A 57 -6.41 -5.56 11.29
C GLY A 57 -7.30 -6.21 10.23
N GLU A 58 -8.42 -5.59 9.87
CA GLU A 58 -9.33 -6.05 8.83
C GLU A 58 -9.26 -5.14 7.60
N THR A 59 -9.30 -5.73 6.40
CA THR A 59 -9.42 -4.96 5.16
C THR A 59 -10.81 -4.37 5.08
N ILE A 60 -10.91 -3.05 4.93
CA ILE A 60 -12.20 -2.35 4.88
C ILE A 60 -12.57 -1.90 3.47
N ALA A 61 -11.57 -1.63 2.63
CA ALA A 61 -11.75 -1.26 1.23
C ALA A 61 -10.45 -1.44 0.45
N TYR A 62 -10.57 -1.48 -0.87
CA TYR A 62 -9.47 -1.22 -1.77
C TYR A 62 -9.67 0.13 -2.45
N VAL A 63 -8.58 0.85 -2.67
CA VAL A 63 -8.63 2.17 -3.30
C VAL A 63 -7.57 2.33 -4.38
N ALA A 64 -7.94 2.93 -5.51
CA ALA A 64 -7.00 3.33 -6.52
C ALA A 64 -6.46 4.74 -6.21
N MET A 65 -5.14 4.89 -6.09
CA MET A 65 -4.50 6.15 -5.71
C MET A 65 -3.31 6.47 -6.63
N ASP A 66 -3.04 7.75 -6.84
CA ASP A 66 -1.85 8.19 -7.56
C ASP A 66 -0.61 8.19 -6.65
N GLU A 67 0.58 8.21 -7.26
CA GLU A 67 1.85 8.12 -6.55
C GLU A 67 2.08 9.27 -5.55
N ASP A 68 1.67 10.47 -5.94
CA ASP A 68 1.77 11.72 -5.20
C ASP A 68 0.73 11.86 -4.08
N GLN A 69 -0.25 10.96 -4.05
CA GLN A 69 -1.30 10.90 -3.04
C GLN A 69 -0.99 9.89 -1.92
N LEU A 70 0.16 9.22 -2.01
CA LEU A 70 0.60 8.19 -1.08
C LEU A 70 1.95 8.56 -0.47
N GLU A 71 2.13 8.13 0.78
CA GLU A 71 3.37 8.29 1.52
C GLU A 71 3.77 6.96 2.12
N LEU A 72 5.04 6.54 1.94
CA LEU A 72 5.54 5.31 2.53
C LEU A 72 5.62 5.47 4.05
N ILE A 73 4.99 4.54 4.79
CA ILE A 73 5.00 4.52 6.26
C ILE A 73 5.52 3.17 6.75
N GLY A 74 6.81 2.95 6.54
CA GLY A 74 7.49 1.75 6.99
C GLY A 74 8.93 1.84 6.53
N GLU A 75 9.88 1.58 7.44
CA GLU A 75 11.27 1.48 7.06
C GLU A 75 11.37 0.41 5.96
N THR A 76 11.95 0.79 4.83
CA THR A 76 12.63 -0.17 3.98
C THR A 76 13.55 -0.96 4.89
N VAL A 77 13.17 -2.17 5.29
CA VAL A 77 14.18 -3.19 5.51
C VAL A 77 14.62 -3.50 4.08
N PRO A 78 15.77 -2.99 3.59
CA PRO A 78 16.37 -3.65 2.45
C PRO A 78 16.47 -5.11 2.87
N ASP A 79 16.00 -6.00 2.01
CA ASP A 79 16.30 -7.42 2.09
C ASP A 79 17.82 -7.52 1.91
N ASN A 80 18.57 -7.21 2.98
CA ASN A 80 19.95 -7.62 3.13
C ASN A 80 19.82 -9.12 3.40
N HIS A 81 19.72 -9.89 2.32
CA HIS A 81 20.20 -11.25 2.33
C HIS A 81 21.72 -11.16 2.51
N ASP A 82 22.15 -10.86 3.74
CA ASP A 82 23.49 -11.18 4.21
C ASP A 82 23.53 -12.71 4.20
N GLU A 83 23.81 -13.28 3.03
CA GLU A 83 24.33 -14.64 2.96
C GLU A 83 25.65 -14.60 3.73
N GLU A 84 25.62 -15.01 5.00
CA GLU A 84 26.83 -15.42 5.70
C GLU A 84 27.45 -16.52 4.85
N VAL A 85 28.43 -16.15 4.02
CA VAL A 85 29.30 -17.11 3.35
C VAL A 85 30.05 -17.83 4.46
N GLU A 86 29.51 -18.98 4.89
CA GLU A 86 30.24 -19.92 5.72
C GLU A 86 31.53 -20.29 4.97
N ASP A 87 32.63 -19.71 5.45
CA ASP A 87 33.98 -20.03 5.04
C ASP A 87 34.26 -21.47 5.50
N TRP A 88 33.98 -22.45 4.64
CA TRP A 88 34.36 -23.84 4.86
C TRP A 88 35.89 -23.95 4.70
N ALA A 89 36.61 -23.76 5.81
CA ALA A 89 38.04 -24.00 5.94
C ALA A 89 38.40 -25.50 6.01
#